data_AF-A0A962RIA5-F1
#
_entry.id   AF-A0A962RIA5-F1
#
_cell.length_a   1.000
_cell.length_b   1.000
_cell.length_c   1.000
_cell.angle_alpha   90.00
_cell.angle_beta   90.00
_cell.angle_gamma   90.00
#
_symmetry.space_group_name_H-M   'P 1'
#
loop_
_entity.id
_entity.type
_entity.pdbx_description
1 polymer ?
#
loop_
_entity_poly.entity_id
_entity_poly.type
_entity_poly.pdbx_seq_one_letter_code
_entity_poly.pdbx_strand_id
1 'polypeptide(L)'
;MQTFEPDMKPDAHQARDRGESVARMEPMRISSGSRHRARLLDLVVELVGAATGLRRSLPDGIQAALADCVRAMNCYYSNLIEG
;
A
#
# COMPACT_ATOMS: atom_id res chain seq x y z
N MET A 1 9.33 35.09 -7.54
CA MET A 1 8.81 33.85 -8.15
C MET A 1 9.79 32.75 -7.76
N GLN A 2 9.46 31.94 -6.75
CA GLN A 2 10.36 30.88 -6.27
C GLN A 2 10.23 29.68 -7.23
N THR A 3 11.36 29.18 -7.70
CA THR A 3 11.46 27.98 -8.53
C THR A 3 11.22 26.76 -7.66
N PHE A 4 10.21 25.97 -8.00
CA PHE A 4 9.93 24.70 -7.35
C PHE A 4 10.98 23.69 -7.78
N GLU A 5 11.81 23.23 -6.84
CA GLU A 5 12.66 22.05 -7.05
C GLU A 5 11.96 20.82 -6.45
N PRO A 6 11.79 19.73 -7.22
CA PRO A 6 11.17 18.52 -6.71
C PRO A 6 12.10 17.79 -5.72
N ASP A 7 11.54 17.36 -4.58
CA ASP A 7 12.26 16.68 -3.49
C ASP A 7 12.79 15.27 -3.87
N MET A 8 12.24 14.65 -4.92
CA MET A 8 12.65 13.34 -5.40
C MET A 8 13.25 13.42 -6.80
N LYS A 9 14.48 12.95 -6.93
CA LYS A 9 15.08 12.67 -8.24
C LYS A 9 14.43 11.40 -8.79
N PRO A 10 13.93 11.41 -10.04
CA PRO A 10 13.37 10.21 -10.65
C PRO A 10 14.50 9.21 -10.90
N ASP A 11 14.58 8.18 -10.05
CA ASP A 11 15.50 7.03 -10.16
C ASP A 11 14.90 5.88 -10.99
N ALA A 12 13.73 6.10 -11.61
CA ALA A 12 13.06 5.09 -12.41
C ALA A 12 13.68 5.04 -13.82
N HIS A 13 14.55 4.05 -14.06
CA HIS A 13 14.86 3.66 -15.43
C HIS A 13 13.57 3.27 -16.15
N GLN A 14 13.34 3.82 -17.34
CA GLN A 14 12.16 3.52 -18.14
C GLN A 14 12.15 2.01 -18.45
N ALA A 15 11.20 1.29 -17.87
CA ALA A 15 11.09 -0.15 -18.08
C ALA A 15 10.74 -0.42 -19.56
N ARG A 16 11.51 -1.29 -20.23
CA ARG A 16 11.20 -1.69 -21.60
C ARG A 16 9.94 -2.56 -21.60
N ASP A 17 8.89 -2.08 -22.26
CA ASP A 17 7.68 -2.88 -22.48
C ASP A 17 8.01 -4.08 -23.38
N ARG A 18 7.64 -5.27 -22.90
CA ARG A 18 7.84 -6.54 -23.60
C ARG A 18 6.55 -7.09 -24.20
N GLY A 19 5.46 -6.32 -24.21
CA GLY A 19 4.15 -6.74 -24.71
C GLY A 19 3.53 -7.84 -23.85
N GLU A 20 3.90 -7.90 -22.56
CA GLU A 20 3.35 -8.89 -21.65
C GLU A 20 1.94 -8.50 -21.24
N SER A 21 1.02 -9.47 -21.18
CA SER A 21 -0.32 -9.19 -20.66
C SER A 21 -0.24 -8.69 -19.22
N VAL A 22 -0.85 -7.54 -18.94
CA VAL A 22 -0.98 -6.92 -17.62
C VAL A 22 -1.62 -7.89 -16.61
N ALA A 23 -2.51 -8.77 -17.08
CA ALA A 23 -3.14 -9.80 -16.26
C ALA A 23 -2.15 -10.86 -15.73
N ARG A 24 -0.88 -10.85 -16.16
CA ARG A 24 0.20 -11.70 -15.63
C ARG A 24 1.03 -11.03 -14.53
N MET A 25 0.72 -9.78 -14.16
CA MET A 25 1.37 -9.14 -13.02
C MET A 25 0.89 -9.80 -11.72
N GLU A 26 1.79 -10.50 -11.06
CA GLU A 26 1.57 -11.00 -9.71
C GLU A 26 2.04 -9.95 -8.69
N PRO A 27 1.37 -9.83 -7.53
CA PRO A 27 1.88 -9.00 -6.44
C PRO A 27 3.31 -9.38 -6.08
N MET A 28 4.18 -8.39 -5.89
CA MET A 28 5.54 -8.63 -5.43
C MET A 28 5.52 -9.33 -4.07
N ARG A 29 6.14 -10.51 -3.99
CA ARG A 29 6.23 -11.29 -2.76
C ARG A 29 7.61 -11.12 -2.12
N ILE A 30 7.63 -11.06 -0.80
CA ILE A 30 8.88 -11.10 -0.03
C ILE A 30 9.47 -12.52 -0.17
N SER A 31 10.71 -12.61 -0.68
CA SER A 31 11.44 -13.88 -0.78
C SER A 31 11.56 -14.58 0.58
N SER A 32 11.42 -15.90 0.59
CA SER A 32 11.58 -16.73 1.80
C SER A 32 12.95 -16.57 2.45
N GLY A 33 14.01 -16.36 1.64
CA GLY A 33 15.38 -16.15 2.11
C GLY A 33 15.73 -14.69 2.44
N SER A 34 14.76 -13.76 2.42
CA SER A 34 15.04 -12.36 2.72
C SER A 34 15.50 -12.17 4.15
N ARG A 35 16.66 -11.51 4.34
CA ARG A 35 17.17 -11.12 5.68
C ARG A 35 16.19 -10.25 6.48
N HIS A 36 15.27 -9.56 5.79
CA HIS A 36 14.29 -8.67 6.41
C HIS A 36 13.03 -9.40 6.87
N ARG A 37 12.85 -10.67 6.50
CA ARG A 37 11.59 -11.39 6.65
C ARG A 37 11.18 -11.54 8.13
N ALA A 38 12.11 -11.83 9.03
CA ALA A 38 11.83 -11.96 10.46
C ALA A 38 11.26 -10.65 11.03
N ARG A 39 11.98 -9.53 10.84
CA ARG A 39 11.54 -8.21 11.28
C ARG A 39 10.19 -7.80 10.69
N LEU A 40 9.93 -8.12 9.43
CA LEU A 40 8.64 -7.84 8.80
C LEU A 40 7.51 -8.65 9.44
N LEU A 41 7.75 -9.91 9.81
CA LEU A 41 6.75 -10.70 10.52
C LEU A 41 6.44 -10.13 11.91
N ASP A 42 7.45 -9.67 12.66
CA ASP A 42 7.24 -9.06 13.96
C ASP A 42 6.38 -7.79 13.84
N LEU A 43 6.68 -6.93 12.86
CA LEU A 43 5.87 -5.74 12.57
C LEU A 43 4.43 -6.09 12.13
N VAL A 44 4.24 -7.19 11.40
CA VAL A 44 2.89 -7.67 11.04
C VAL A 44 2.12 -8.05 12.30
N VAL A 45 2.74 -8.72 13.27
CA VAL A 45 2.09 -9.07 14.53
C VAL A 45 1.66 -7.81 15.30
N GLU A 46 2.57 -6.83 15.42
CA GLU A 46 2.27 -5.55 16.07
C GLU A 46 1.13 -4.80 15.37
N LEU A 47 1.17 -4.74 14.04
CA LEU A 47 0.15 -4.09 13.22
C LEU A 47 -1.23 -4.74 13.41
N VAL A 48 -1.30 -6.08 13.39
CA VAL A 48 -2.55 -6.82 13.60
C VAL A 48 -3.09 -6.58 15.01
N GLY A 49 -2.21 -6.54 16.01
CA GLY A 49 -2.57 -6.19 17.39
C GLY A 49 -3.19 -4.80 17.48
N ALA A 50 -2.51 -3.79 16.92
CA ALA A 50 -2.98 -2.41 16.92
C ALA A 50 -4.31 -2.24 16.15
N ALA A 51 -4.44 -2.83 14.96
CA ALA A 51 -5.66 -2.78 14.17
C ALA A 51 -6.85 -3.45 14.87
N THR A 52 -6.61 -4.57 15.56
CA THR A 52 -7.64 -5.24 16.36
C THR A 52 -8.06 -4.39 17.55
N GLY A 53 -7.10 -3.76 18.23
CA GLY A 53 -7.36 -2.81 19.31
C GLY A 53 -8.21 -1.63 18.85
N LEU A 54 -7.84 -1.02 17.72
CA LEU A 54 -8.60 0.06 17.09
C LEU A 54 -10.04 -0.37 16.80
N ARG A 55 -10.24 -1.52 16.14
CA ARG A 55 -11.59 -2.03 15.85
C ARG A 55 -12.43 -2.19 17.12
N ARG A 56 -11.85 -2.75 18.19
CA ARG A 56 -12.54 -2.93 19.49
C ARG A 56 -12.87 -1.61 20.19
N SER A 57 -12.08 -0.57 19.96
CA SER A 57 -12.34 0.76 20.55
C SER A 57 -13.43 1.57 19.84
N LEU A 58 -13.85 1.15 18.63
CA LEU A 58 -14.82 1.89 17.83
C LEU A 58 -16.25 1.44 18.13
N PRO A 59 -17.20 2.39 18.32
CA PRO A 59 -18.62 2.05 18.38
C PRO A 59 -19.10 1.36 17.10
N ASP A 60 -19.99 0.39 17.22
CA ASP A 60 -20.49 -0.42 16.09
C ASP A 60 -21.04 0.43 14.94
N GLY A 61 -21.74 1.53 15.25
CA GLY A 61 -22.29 2.45 14.25
C GLY A 61 -21.23 3.23 13.44
N ILE A 62 -19.98 3.29 13.91
CA ILE A 62 -18.89 4.03 13.25
C ILE A 62 -18.01 3.13 12.39
N GLN A 63 -17.91 1.83 12.73
CA GLN A 63 -16.99 0.91 12.06
C GLN A 63 -17.24 0.82 10.56
N ALA A 64 -18.50 0.68 10.13
CA ALA A 64 -18.87 0.57 8.72
C ALA A 64 -18.57 1.88 7.95
N ALA A 65 -19.03 3.02 8.47
CA ALA A 65 -18.82 4.32 7.85
C ALA A 65 -17.33 4.68 7.70
N LEU A 66 -16.52 4.36 8.71
CA LEU A 66 -15.08 4.55 8.66
C LEU A 66 -14.42 3.66 7.59
N ALA A 67 -14.80 2.38 7.54
CA ALA A 67 -14.30 1.45 6.53
C ALA A 67 -14.64 1.91 5.11
N ASP A 68 -15.85 2.44 4.90
CA ASP A 68 -16.30 2.95 3.62
C ASP A 68 -15.54 4.21 3.20
N CYS A 69 -15.31 5.13 4.15
CA CYS A 69 -14.51 6.33 3.91
C CYS A 69 -13.07 5.98 3.51
N VAL A 70 -12.40 5.11 4.27
CA VAL A 70 -11.02 4.67 3.96
C VAL A 70 -10.96 3.97 2.60
N ARG A 71 -11.96 3.16 2.25
CA ARG A 71 -12.03 2.50 0.95
C ARG A 71 -12.18 3.50 -0.18
N ALA A 72 -13.07 4.48 -0.05
CA ALA A 72 -13.22 5.54 -1.06
C ALA A 72 -11.91 6.31 -1.28
N MET A 73 -11.20 6.64 -0.20
CA MET A 73 -9.89 7.30 -0.27
C MET A 73 -8.84 6.43 -0.98
N ASN A 74 -8.79 5.13 -0.69
CA ASN A 74 -7.80 4.23 -1.29
C ASN A 74 -8.12 3.86 -2.74
N CYS A 75 -9.40 3.65 -3.07
CA CYS A 75 -9.83 3.38 -4.44
C CYS A 75 -9.55 4.57 -5.37
N TYR A 76 -9.61 5.82 -4.88
CA TYR A 76 -9.19 6.97 -5.66
C TYR A 76 -7.75 6.84 -6.16
N TYR A 77 -6.84 6.39 -5.29
CA TYR A 77 -5.43 6.22 -5.67
C TYR A 77 -5.18 4.96 -6.49
N SER A 78 -5.88 3.85 -6.25
CA SER A 78 -5.79 2.64 -7.09
C SER A 78 -6.32 2.88 -8.50
N ASN A 79 -7.46 3.56 -8.64
CA ASN A 79 -8.02 3.88 -9.95
C ASN A 79 -7.13 4.87 -10.72
N LEU A 80 -6.41 5.76 -10.01
CA LEU A 80 -5.46 6.69 -10.63
C LEU A 80 -4.21 6.02 -11.21
N ILE A 81 -3.81 4.85 -10.69
CA ILE A 81 -2.69 4.05 -11.22
C ILE A 81 -3.13 2.99 -12.24
N GLU A 82 -4.43 2.65 -12.28
CA GLU A 82 -4.99 1.66 -13.20
C GLU A 82 -5.57 2.27 -14.49
N GLY A 83 -5.97 3.55 -14.48
CA GLY A 83 -6.47 4.28 -15.65
C GLY A 83 -7.97 4.14 -15.88
#